data_AF-A0A0P9QR26-F1
#
_entry.id   AF-A0A0P9QR26-F1
#
_cell.length_a   1.000
_cell.length_b   1.000
_cell.length_c   1.000
_cell.angle_alpha   90.00
_cell.angle_beta   90.00
_cell.angle_gamma   90.00
#
_symmetry.space_group_name_H-M   'P 1'
#
loop_
_entity.id
_entity.type
_entity.pdbx_description
1 polymer ?
#
loop_
_entity_poly.entity_id
_entity_poly.type
_entity_poly.pdbx_seq_one_letter_code
_entity_poly.pdbx_strand_id
1 'polypeptide(L)'
;MTTDTRFWNASGIGLTVDADGLKIKTESVSTLLAGGVAFVEPGYGSSAPRAAEHARFKLFEDQQKALSPPDGEPGYIRMMFRQSLRGLEVNSPVEFMGINLGRVISVDLDYDAASKSFSSIVGAVIYPDRLGQANEKILETLGTPDDSRTAQLIADFVKQGLRAQPRSASLLTGQLYISLGFFANAAPVQFDVNARPLIIPTVPGELEKMQEQVQLIVEKVSKLPVQEIAGNLNGSLDEAHKTFKLFNADVMPELHTVLGQSRSTMEMAGAALAEDSPVRQQVIRTMDEVQRTARSVRVLTDYISRNPEALIRGRTRQDAPSVYPPASSAPRPD
;
A
#
# COMPACT_ATOMS: atom_id res chain seq x y z
N MET A 1 43.57 4.45 -43.70
CA MET A 1 42.37 5.28 -43.82
C MET A 1 41.32 4.57 -44.65
N THR A 2 40.37 3.97 -43.96
CA THR A 2 39.15 3.41 -44.52
C THR A 2 38.03 4.45 -44.54
N THR A 3 36.93 4.18 -45.25
CA THR A 3 35.71 4.99 -45.19
C THR A 3 35.10 5.08 -43.80
N ASP A 4 35.47 4.17 -42.89
CA ASP A 4 35.02 4.15 -41.50
C ASP A 4 35.86 5.03 -40.57
N THR A 5 36.94 5.64 -41.06
CA THR A 5 37.75 6.53 -40.22
C THR A 5 36.91 7.68 -39.67
N ARG A 6 37.05 7.96 -38.37
CA ARG A 6 36.34 9.04 -37.68
C ARG A 6 37.35 10.07 -37.17
N PHE A 7 37.03 11.35 -37.33
CA PHE A 7 37.89 12.47 -36.99
C PHE A 7 37.25 13.35 -35.93
N TRP A 8 38.00 13.84 -34.95
CA TRP A 8 37.49 14.82 -33.99
C TRP A 8 38.50 15.91 -33.69
N ASN A 9 37.99 17.03 -33.19
CA ASN A 9 38.80 18.10 -32.67
C ASN A 9 39.50 17.63 -31.38
N ALA A 10 40.82 17.60 -31.38
CA ALA A 10 41.66 17.24 -30.24
C ALA A 10 42.26 18.49 -29.55
N SER A 11 41.72 19.66 -29.85
CA SER A 11 42.20 20.94 -29.31
C SER A 11 41.43 21.30 -28.04
N GLY A 12 42.14 21.59 -26.95
CA GLY A 12 41.59 22.19 -25.73
C GLY A 12 41.58 21.27 -24.50
N ILE A 13 41.10 21.81 -23.38
CA ILE A 13 40.88 21.08 -22.12
C ILE A 13 39.41 20.69 -22.09
N GLY A 14 39.12 19.38 -22.17
CA GLY A 14 37.76 18.85 -22.05
C GLY A 14 37.39 18.65 -20.58
N LEU A 15 36.50 19.51 -20.06
CA LEU A 15 35.90 19.36 -18.74
C LEU A 15 34.46 18.84 -18.91
N THR A 16 34.19 17.61 -18.48
CA THR A 16 32.83 17.05 -18.49
C THR A 16 32.40 16.74 -17.06
N VAL A 17 31.24 17.24 -16.65
CA VAL A 17 30.59 16.92 -15.38
C VAL A 17 29.33 16.14 -15.72
N ASP A 18 29.28 14.87 -15.33
CA ASP A 18 28.10 14.01 -15.50
C ASP A 18 27.68 13.40 -14.15
N ALA A 19 26.62 12.59 -14.15
CA ALA A 19 26.13 11.93 -12.93
C ALA A 19 27.16 10.96 -12.31
N ASP A 20 28.19 10.55 -13.06
CA ASP A 20 29.29 9.69 -12.59
C ASP A 20 30.45 10.51 -11.99
N GLY A 21 30.40 11.84 -12.05
CA GLY A 21 31.37 12.75 -11.45
C GLY A 21 32.11 13.64 -12.46
N LEU A 22 33.27 14.14 -12.06
CA LEU A 22 34.09 15.05 -12.86
C LEU A 22 35.12 14.26 -13.68
N LYS A 23 35.04 14.35 -15.01
CA LYS A 23 36.02 13.77 -15.95
C LYS A 23 36.83 14.89 -16.60
N ILE A 24 38.15 14.87 -16.41
CA ILE A 24 39.09 15.80 -17.04
C ILE A 24 39.87 15.02 -18.11
N LYS A 25 39.74 15.42 -19.38
CA LYS A 25 40.59 14.93 -20.48
C LYS A 25 41.61 15.99 -20.85
N THR A 26 42.89 15.68 -20.64
CA THR A 26 44.02 16.55 -21.02
C THR A 26 44.76 15.95 -22.20
N GLU A 27 44.75 16.66 -23.33
CA GLU A 27 45.51 16.30 -24.53
C GLU A 27 46.95 16.86 -24.46
N SER A 28 47.82 16.43 -25.38
CA SER A 28 49.21 16.91 -25.44
C SER A 28 49.29 18.45 -25.48
N VAL A 29 50.22 19.03 -24.72
CA VAL A 29 50.46 20.48 -24.63
C VAL A 29 50.75 21.13 -25.99
N SER A 30 51.33 20.38 -26.93
CA SER A 30 51.53 20.83 -28.32
C SER A 30 50.22 21.04 -29.08
N THR A 31 49.21 20.20 -28.83
CA THR A 31 47.88 20.25 -29.46
C THR A 31 47.02 21.39 -28.90
N LEU A 32 47.27 21.80 -27.64
CA LEU A 32 46.60 22.94 -27.00
C LEU A 32 46.96 24.30 -27.62
N LEU A 33 48.18 24.45 -28.16
CA LEU A 33 48.70 25.72 -28.69
C LEU A 33 48.45 25.90 -30.19
N ALA A 34 48.46 24.82 -30.97
CA ALA A 34 48.32 24.88 -32.44
C ALA A 34 46.94 24.41 -32.94
N GLY A 35 46.15 23.77 -32.07
CA GLY A 35 44.99 22.98 -32.47
C GLY A 35 45.40 21.69 -33.17
N GLY A 36 44.60 20.63 -33.00
CA GLY A 36 44.86 19.34 -33.65
C GLY A 36 43.59 18.57 -33.96
N VAL A 37 43.71 17.69 -34.93
CA VAL A 37 42.67 16.76 -35.34
C VAL A 37 43.18 15.36 -35.05
N ALA A 38 42.44 14.60 -34.26
CA ALA A 38 42.71 13.17 -34.02
C ALA A 38 41.77 12.32 -34.87
N PHE A 39 42.18 11.10 -35.16
CA PHE A 39 41.36 10.15 -35.90
C PHE A 39 41.57 8.71 -35.44
N VAL A 40 40.57 7.88 -35.66
CA VAL A 40 40.64 6.44 -35.40
C VAL A 40 39.81 5.67 -36.43
N GLU A 41 40.24 4.46 -36.72
CA GLU A 41 39.48 3.47 -37.47
C GLU A 41 38.82 2.53 -36.44
N PRO A 42 37.52 2.70 -36.13
CA PRO A 42 36.87 1.99 -35.02
C PRO A 42 36.59 0.52 -35.29
N GLY A 43 36.74 0.05 -36.54
CA GLY A 43 36.53 -1.35 -36.91
C GLY A 43 35.07 -1.80 -36.87
N TYR A 44 34.10 -0.89 -37.02
CA TYR A 44 32.67 -1.24 -37.03
C TYR A 44 32.29 -2.17 -38.19
N GLY A 45 32.83 -1.93 -39.38
CA GLY A 45 32.70 -2.84 -40.52
C GLY A 45 33.82 -3.88 -40.56
N SER A 46 33.45 -5.15 -40.77
CA SER A 46 34.41 -6.24 -41.02
C SER A 46 35.19 -6.07 -42.34
N SER A 47 34.80 -5.13 -43.20
CA SER A 47 35.48 -4.79 -44.47
C SER A 47 35.14 -3.38 -44.96
N ALA A 48 35.57 -2.34 -44.22
CA ALA A 48 35.44 -0.96 -44.70
C ALA A 48 36.46 -0.70 -45.84
N PRO A 49 36.02 -0.27 -47.05
CA PRO A 49 36.93 -0.04 -48.16
C PRO A 49 37.92 1.10 -47.85
N ARG A 50 39.06 1.09 -48.53
CA ARG A 50 40.04 2.18 -48.46
C ARG A 50 39.42 3.47 -49.00
N ALA A 51 39.59 4.57 -48.28
CA ALA A 51 39.10 5.85 -48.74
C ALA A 51 39.86 6.33 -49.98
N ALA A 52 39.15 6.90 -50.95
CA ALA A 52 39.75 7.52 -52.13
C ALA A 52 40.56 8.77 -51.75
N GLU A 53 41.47 9.18 -52.63
CA GLU A 53 42.18 10.45 -52.49
C GLU A 53 41.18 11.62 -52.47
N HIS A 54 41.43 12.62 -51.63
CA HIS A 54 40.53 13.76 -51.39
C HIS A 54 39.12 13.42 -50.85
N ALA A 55 38.95 12.22 -50.27
CA ALA A 55 37.72 11.85 -49.57
C ALA A 55 37.41 12.85 -48.44
N ARG A 56 36.14 13.23 -48.33
CA ARG A 56 35.64 14.14 -47.30
C ARG A 56 35.18 13.36 -46.08
N PHE A 57 35.57 13.82 -44.90
CA PHE A 57 35.16 13.25 -43.63
C PHE A 57 34.52 14.32 -42.74
N LYS A 58 33.59 13.91 -41.89
CA LYS A 58 33.01 14.79 -40.88
C LYS A 58 34.03 14.96 -39.74
N LEU A 59 34.31 16.22 -39.38
CA LEU A 59 35.04 16.56 -38.17
C LEU A 59 34.05 16.67 -37.01
N PHE A 60 34.15 15.76 -36.05
CA PHE A 60 33.33 15.76 -34.85
C PHE A 60 33.92 16.66 -33.77
N GLU A 61 33.08 17.06 -32.81
CA GLU A 61 33.49 17.92 -31.71
C GLU A 61 34.47 17.21 -30.76
N ASP A 62 34.21 15.94 -30.48
CA ASP A 62 35.01 15.13 -29.57
C ASP A 62 35.01 13.65 -30.00
N GLN A 63 35.87 12.86 -29.36
CA GLN A 63 36.02 11.43 -29.64
C GLN A 63 34.72 10.64 -29.38
N GLN A 64 33.95 11.01 -28.35
CA GLN A 64 32.75 10.27 -27.97
C GLN A 64 31.67 10.41 -29.04
N LYS A 65 31.44 11.61 -29.56
CA LYS A 65 30.55 11.84 -30.72
C LYS A 65 31.08 11.19 -31.99
N ALA A 66 32.39 11.19 -32.21
CA ALA A 66 33.00 10.58 -33.38
C ALA A 66 32.80 9.05 -33.43
N LEU A 67 32.80 8.40 -32.27
CA LEU A 67 32.64 6.97 -32.08
C LEU A 67 31.19 6.53 -31.78
N SER A 68 30.24 7.46 -31.74
CA SER A 68 28.84 7.09 -31.57
C SER A 68 28.31 6.47 -32.87
N PRO A 69 27.47 5.42 -32.81
CA PRO A 69 26.74 4.93 -33.98
C PRO A 69 25.99 6.08 -34.66
N PRO A 70 25.83 6.05 -36.00
CA PRO A 70 24.98 7.02 -36.69
C PRO A 70 23.59 7.05 -36.06
N ASP A 71 23.07 8.25 -35.85
CA ASP A 71 21.74 8.43 -35.25
C ASP A 71 20.60 7.93 -36.15
N GLY A 72 20.88 7.61 -37.42
CA GLY A 72 19.84 7.19 -38.38
C GLY A 72 18.92 8.33 -38.78
N GLU A 73 17.76 7.97 -39.37
CA GLU A 73 16.73 8.94 -39.74
C GLU A 73 15.99 9.48 -38.50
N PRO A 74 15.85 10.81 -38.35
CA PRO A 74 15.16 11.39 -37.20
C PRO A 74 13.64 11.25 -37.29
N GLY A 75 13.02 10.84 -36.19
CA GLY A 75 11.59 10.96 -35.95
C GLY A 75 11.27 12.20 -35.10
N TYR A 76 10.21 12.93 -35.45
CA TYR A 76 9.76 14.10 -34.69
C TYR A 76 8.48 13.78 -33.93
N ILE A 77 8.49 14.09 -32.63
CA ILE A 77 7.34 13.90 -31.74
C ILE A 77 7.02 15.18 -30.99
N ARG A 78 5.78 15.27 -30.52
CA ARG A 78 5.29 16.36 -29.67
C ARG A 78 4.65 15.78 -28.42
N MET A 79 4.75 16.50 -27.32
CA MET A 79 4.17 16.14 -26.03
C MET A 79 3.51 17.37 -25.41
N MET A 80 2.42 17.17 -24.66
CA MET A 80 1.66 18.25 -24.05
C MET A 80 1.54 18.01 -22.56
N PHE A 81 2.14 18.88 -21.74
CA PHE A 81 2.13 18.76 -20.28
C PHE A 81 1.29 19.88 -19.67
N ARG A 82 0.39 19.52 -18.74
CA ARG A 82 -0.44 20.48 -18.00
C ARG A 82 0.24 21.05 -16.75
N GLN A 83 1.47 20.64 -16.50
CA GLN A 83 2.26 21.01 -15.32
C GLN A 83 3.44 21.88 -15.72
N SER A 84 4.06 22.52 -14.72
CA SER A 84 5.34 23.20 -14.90
C SER A 84 6.41 22.22 -15.34
N LEU A 85 7.22 22.64 -16.32
CA LEU A 85 8.41 21.91 -16.78
C LEU A 85 9.69 22.67 -16.45
N ARG A 86 9.70 23.43 -15.34
CA ARG A 86 10.91 24.13 -14.87
C ARG A 86 12.06 23.11 -14.76
N GLY A 87 13.18 23.43 -15.40
CA GLY A 87 14.36 22.57 -15.47
C GLY A 87 14.43 21.68 -16.71
N LEU A 88 13.36 21.63 -17.52
CA LEU A 88 13.41 21.06 -18.87
C LEU A 88 13.88 22.13 -19.85
N GLU A 89 14.94 21.83 -20.60
CA GLU A 89 15.56 22.78 -21.52
C GLU A 89 15.67 22.18 -22.93
N VAL A 90 15.93 23.04 -23.91
CA VAL A 90 16.34 22.58 -25.24
C VAL A 90 17.64 21.78 -25.08
N ASN A 91 17.72 20.64 -25.76
CA ASN A 91 18.74 19.60 -25.61
C ASN A 91 18.60 18.68 -24.40
N SER A 92 17.60 18.86 -23.52
CA SER A 92 17.30 17.85 -22.49
C SER A 92 17.12 16.47 -23.14
N PRO A 93 17.64 15.39 -22.51
CA PRO A 93 17.54 14.05 -23.07
C PRO A 93 16.09 13.60 -23.24
N VAL A 94 15.85 12.82 -24.29
CA VAL A 94 14.66 11.98 -24.40
C VAL A 94 15.12 10.54 -24.34
N GLU A 95 14.67 9.83 -23.32
CA GLU A 95 15.10 8.46 -23.05
C GLU A 95 13.94 7.49 -23.17
N PHE A 96 14.24 6.25 -23.53
CA PHE A 96 13.32 5.14 -23.42
C PHE A 96 14.02 4.03 -22.65
N MET A 97 13.45 3.62 -21.52
CA MET A 97 14.04 2.58 -20.66
C MET A 97 15.52 2.84 -20.29
N GLY A 98 15.89 4.13 -20.11
CA GLY A 98 17.26 4.57 -19.79
C GLY A 98 18.21 4.69 -20.99
N ILE A 99 17.74 4.40 -22.21
CA ILE A 99 18.51 4.61 -23.44
C ILE A 99 18.16 5.98 -24.01
N ASN A 100 19.18 6.83 -24.23
CA ASN A 100 18.98 8.14 -24.87
C ASN A 100 18.59 7.98 -26.34
N LEU A 101 17.30 8.14 -26.63
CA LEU A 101 16.76 8.09 -27.99
C LEU A 101 16.84 9.42 -28.71
N GLY A 102 17.06 10.53 -28.01
CA GLY A 102 17.15 11.82 -28.66
C GLY A 102 17.12 12.97 -27.68
N ARG A 103 16.54 14.08 -28.11
CA ARG A 103 16.58 15.32 -27.34
C ARG A 103 15.37 16.20 -27.58
N VAL A 104 15.07 17.01 -26.58
CA VAL A 104 14.12 18.11 -26.67
C VAL A 104 14.67 19.17 -27.63
N ILE A 105 13.84 19.65 -28.54
CA ILE A 105 14.18 20.68 -29.52
C ILE A 105 13.40 21.98 -29.30
N SER A 106 12.24 21.93 -28.64
CA SER A 106 11.49 23.12 -28.23
C SER A 106 10.70 22.89 -26.95
N VAL A 107 10.48 23.97 -26.19
CA VAL A 107 9.61 24.03 -25.01
C VAL A 107 8.83 25.33 -25.10
N ASP A 108 7.55 25.23 -25.42
CA ASP A 108 6.67 26.35 -25.70
C ASP A 108 5.46 26.32 -24.77
N LEU A 109 4.79 27.45 -24.58
CA LEU A 109 3.50 27.51 -23.89
C LEU A 109 2.38 27.68 -24.90
N ASP A 110 1.37 26.84 -24.77
CA ASP A 110 0.11 26.93 -25.50
C ASP A 110 -0.99 27.44 -24.57
N TYR A 111 -1.87 28.25 -25.12
CA TYR A 111 -3.02 28.81 -24.42
C TYR A 111 -4.30 28.32 -25.08
N ASP A 112 -5.04 27.48 -24.37
CA ASP A 112 -6.36 27.07 -24.80
C ASP A 112 -7.38 28.13 -24.35
N ALA A 113 -7.88 28.90 -25.32
CA ALA A 113 -8.87 29.95 -25.07
C ALA A 113 -10.22 29.42 -24.56
N ALA A 114 -10.58 28.17 -24.88
CA ALA A 114 -11.84 27.57 -24.45
C ALA A 114 -11.78 27.17 -22.97
N SER A 115 -10.69 26.52 -22.55
CA SER A 115 -10.49 26.15 -21.15
C SER A 115 -9.81 27.23 -20.31
N LYS A 116 -9.34 28.33 -20.93
CA LYS A 116 -8.53 29.40 -20.33
C LYS A 116 -7.34 28.86 -19.55
N SER A 117 -6.72 27.81 -20.08
CA SER A 117 -5.62 27.11 -19.42
C SER A 117 -4.36 27.15 -20.26
N PHE A 118 -3.20 27.10 -19.58
CA PHE A 118 -1.91 26.99 -20.23
C PHE A 118 -1.43 25.54 -20.19
N SER A 119 -0.85 25.08 -21.29
CA SER A 119 -0.15 23.79 -21.36
C SER A 119 1.23 24.00 -21.96
N SER A 120 2.23 23.28 -21.47
CA SER A 120 3.56 23.27 -22.08
C SER A 120 3.56 22.29 -23.26
N ILE A 121 3.93 22.78 -24.45
CA ILE A 121 4.17 21.96 -25.63
C ILE A 121 5.67 21.70 -25.73
N VAL A 122 6.06 20.43 -25.76
CA VAL A 122 7.45 20.02 -25.91
C VAL A 122 7.61 19.33 -27.26
N GLY A 123 8.45 19.89 -28.11
CA GLY A 123 8.92 19.26 -29.33
C GLY A 123 10.19 18.45 -29.06
N ALA A 124 10.28 17.23 -29.61
CA ALA A 124 11.47 16.41 -29.51
C ALA A 124 11.81 15.73 -30.83
N VAL A 125 13.11 15.47 -31.02
CA VAL A 125 13.62 14.57 -32.05
C VAL A 125 14.10 13.29 -31.40
N ILE A 126 13.74 12.15 -31.99
CA ILE A 126 14.12 10.81 -31.57
C ILE A 126 14.76 10.03 -32.73
N TYR A 127 15.56 9.04 -32.39
CA TYR A 127 16.39 8.28 -33.32
C TYR A 127 16.16 6.78 -33.06
N PRO A 128 15.23 6.14 -33.80
CA PRO A 128 14.86 4.74 -33.57
C PRO A 128 16.04 3.76 -33.66
N ASP A 129 17.02 4.06 -34.53
CA ASP A 129 18.22 3.23 -34.71
C ASP A 129 19.06 3.09 -33.42
N ARG A 130 18.93 4.03 -32.48
CA ARG A 130 19.57 3.94 -31.16
C ARG A 130 19.03 2.82 -30.29
N LEU A 131 17.90 2.22 -30.63
CA LEU A 131 17.38 1.00 -29.98
C LEU A 131 18.14 -0.27 -30.40
N GLY A 132 19.02 -0.21 -31.41
CA GLY A 132 19.82 -1.32 -31.88
C GLY A 132 18.97 -2.53 -32.29
N GLN A 133 19.29 -3.72 -31.75
CA GLN A 133 18.60 -4.98 -32.08
C GLN A 133 17.07 -4.94 -31.85
N ALA A 134 16.59 -4.07 -30.96
CA ALA A 134 15.15 -3.92 -30.76
C ALA A 134 14.48 -3.25 -31.98
N ASN A 135 15.15 -2.25 -32.58
CA ASN A 135 14.67 -1.64 -33.83
C ASN A 135 14.69 -2.66 -34.98
N GLU A 136 15.78 -3.43 -35.10
CA GLU A 136 15.91 -4.47 -36.14
C GLU A 136 14.73 -5.45 -36.12
N LYS A 137 14.38 -5.98 -34.94
CA LYS A 137 13.23 -6.89 -34.79
C LYS A 137 11.88 -6.25 -35.13
N ILE A 138 11.72 -4.97 -34.78
CA ILE A 138 10.51 -4.20 -35.12
C ILE A 138 10.39 -4.07 -36.65
N LEU A 139 11.49 -3.73 -37.32
CA LEU A 139 11.56 -3.59 -38.77
C LEU A 139 11.37 -4.92 -39.51
N GLU A 140 11.92 -6.02 -39.00
CA GLU A 140 11.69 -7.36 -39.55
C GLU A 140 10.20 -7.76 -39.49
N THR A 141 9.51 -7.38 -38.41
CA THR A 141 8.11 -7.73 -38.20
C THR A 141 7.16 -6.85 -39.02
N LEU A 142 7.46 -5.56 -39.15
CA LEU A 142 6.55 -4.56 -39.73
C LEU A 142 6.94 -4.12 -41.15
N GLY A 143 8.11 -4.55 -41.63
CA GLY A 143 8.71 -4.11 -42.88
C GLY A 143 9.35 -2.71 -42.76
N THR A 144 9.74 -2.16 -43.91
CA THR A 144 10.32 -0.81 -43.99
C THR A 144 9.38 0.23 -43.37
N PRO A 145 9.90 1.15 -42.54
CA PRO A 145 9.08 2.16 -41.91
C PRO A 145 8.64 3.18 -42.95
N ASP A 146 7.34 3.41 -43.01
CA ASP A 146 6.71 4.57 -43.64
C ASP A 146 5.92 5.29 -42.54
N ASP A 147 5.65 6.58 -42.73
CA ASP A 147 4.93 7.46 -41.82
C ASP A 147 3.67 6.79 -41.23
N SER A 148 2.89 6.12 -42.08
CA SER A 148 1.64 5.47 -41.67
C SER A 148 1.88 4.26 -40.77
N ARG A 149 2.88 3.43 -41.07
CA ARG A 149 3.23 2.24 -40.27
C ARG A 149 3.83 2.65 -38.93
N THR A 150 4.69 3.66 -38.94
CA THR A 150 5.28 4.23 -37.73
C THR A 150 4.19 4.80 -36.82
N ALA A 151 3.24 5.56 -37.37
CA ALA A 151 2.10 6.06 -36.61
C ALA A 151 1.26 4.93 -36.00
N GLN A 152 1.01 3.85 -36.75
CA GLN A 152 0.26 2.70 -36.26
C GLN A 152 1.01 1.94 -35.14
N LEU A 153 2.32 1.76 -35.29
CA LEU A 153 3.17 1.14 -34.26
C LEU A 153 3.12 1.95 -32.95
N ILE A 154 3.28 3.27 -33.04
CA ILE A 154 3.19 4.14 -31.87
C ILE A 154 1.77 4.10 -31.28
N ALA A 155 0.72 4.03 -32.10
CA ALA A 155 -0.65 3.85 -31.62
C ALA A 155 -0.81 2.57 -30.79
N ASP A 156 -0.22 1.46 -31.25
CA ASP A 156 -0.26 0.18 -30.53
C ASP A 156 0.56 0.23 -29.24
N PHE A 157 1.71 0.93 -29.23
CA PHE A 157 2.44 1.20 -27.99
C PHE A 157 1.63 2.09 -27.03
N VAL A 158 0.92 3.11 -27.52
CA VAL A 158 0.06 3.96 -26.70
C VAL A 158 -1.08 3.17 -26.08
N LYS A 159 -1.67 2.22 -26.82
CA LYS A 159 -2.68 1.25 -26.30
C LYS A 159 -2.08 0.38 -25.20
N GLN A 160 -0.83 -0.02 -25.33
CA GLN A 160 -0.09 -0.78 -24.30
C GLN A 160 0.42 0.10 -23.14
N GLY A 161 0.14 1.41 -23.15
CA GLY A 161 0.46 2.31 -22.06
C GLY A 161 1.70 3.18 -22.26
N LEU A 162 2.21 3.32 -23.49
CA LEU A 162 3.31 4.24 -23.80
C LEU A 162 2.92 5.66 -23.42
N ARG A 163 3.69 6.28 -22.52
CA ARG A 163 3.53 7.67 -22.11
C ARG A 163 4.89 8.35 -22.02
N ALA A 164 4.89 9.66 -22.23
CA ALA A 164 6.00 10.53 -21.88
C ALA A 164 5.84 11.08 -20.46
N GLN A 165 6.91 11.08 -19.68
CA GLN A 165 6.94 11.59 -18.31
C GLN A 165 8.19 12.47 -18.12
N PRO A 166 8.06 13.69 -17.58
CA PRO A 166 9.23 14.45 -17.17
C PRO A 166 9.79 13.82 -15.89
N ARG A 167 11.09 13.53 -15.89
CA ARG A 167 11.82 12.97 -14.75
C ARG A 167 13.02 13.85 -14.40
N SER A 168 13.42 13.79 -13.13
CA SER A 168 14.57 14.55 -12.64
C SER A 168 15.86 13.85 -13.04
N ALA A 169 16.71 14.53 -13.79
CA ALA A 169 18.08 14.09 -14.05
C ALA A 169 18.98 14.33 -12.82
N SER A 170 18.73 15.42 -12.09
CA SER A 170 19.46 15.75 -10.87
C SER A 170 18.55 16.49 -9.89
N LEU A 171 18.37 15.92 -8.70
CA LEU A 171 17.60 16.55 -7.63
C LEU A 171 18.28 17.82 -7.08
N LEU A 172 19.59 17.97 -7.32
CA LEU A 172 20.35 19.12 -6.85
C LEU A 172 20.18 20.34 -7.76
N THR A 173 20.19 20.14 -9.08
CA THR A 173 20.07 21.22 -10.06
C THR A 173 18.63 21.46 -10.51
N GLY A 174 17.73 20.51 -10.24
CA GLY A 174 16.35 20.53 -10.71
C GLY A 174 16.21 20.27 -12.21
N GLN A 175 17.28 19.82 -12.88
CA GLN A 175 17.26 19.56 -14.32
C GLN A 175 16.37 18.37 -14.64
N LEU A 176 15.55 18.51 -15.68
CA LEU A 176 14.62 17.50 -16.16
C LEU A 176 15.08 16.90 -17.49
N TYR A 177 14.66 15.65 -17.69
CA TYR A 177 14.68 14.95 -18.97
C TYR A 177 13.30 14.33 -19.24
N ILE A 178 13.04 13.92 -20.48
CA ILE A 178 11.82 13.21 -20.83
C ILE A 178 12.09 11.70 -20.86
N SER A 179 11.32 10.95 -20.10
CA SER A 179 11.30 9.50 -20.14
C SER A 179 10.06 9.01 -20.89
N LEU A 180 10.27 8.19 -21.92
CA LEU A 180 9.26 7.42 -22.63
C LEU A 180 9.21 6.01 -22.00
N GLY A 181 8.02 5.55 -21.63
CA GLY A 181 7.87 4.23 -21.03
C GLY A 181 6.44 3.73 -21.02
N PHE A 182 6.26 2.44 -20.69
CA PHE A 182 4.96 1.81 -20.58
C PHE A 182 4.46 1.85 -19.14
N PHE A 183 3.25 2.39 -18.95
CA PHE A 183 2.62 2.53 -17.64
C PHE A 183 1.36 1.66 -17.59
N ALA A 184 1.38 0.61 -16.76
CA ALA A 184 0.31 -0.39 -16.69
C ALA A 184 -1.08 0.18 -16.38
N ASN A 185 -1.13 1.28 -15.60
CA ASN A 185 -2.38 1.94 -15.20
C ASN A 185 -2.60 3.29 -15.91
N ALA A 186 -2.06 3.46 -17.12
CA ALA A 186 -2.28 4.68 -17.89
C ALA A 186 -3.75 4.80 -18.32
N ALA A 187 -4.36 5.96 -18.05
CA ALA A 187 -5.70 6.25 -18.53
C ALA A 187 -5.74 6.15 -20.07
N PRO A 188 -6.77 5.52 -20.68
CA PRO A 188 -6.92 5.47 -22.13
C PRO A 188 -7.00 6.89 -22.73
N VAL A 189 -6.30 7.12 -23.84
CA VAL A 189 -6.30 8.39 -24.55
C VAL A 189 -6.54 8.12 -26.04
N GLN A 190 -7.33 8.97 -26.70
CA GLN A 190 -7.46 8.92 -28.14
C GLN A 190 -6.14 9.34 -28.79
N PHE A 191 -5.59 8.48 -29.64
CA PHE A 191 -4.36 8.74 -30.36
C PHE A 191 -4.66 9.05 -31.82
N ASP A 192 -4.25 10.23 -32.29
CA ASP A 192 -4.40 10.63 -33.68
C ASP A 192 -3.18 10.17 -34.51
N VAL A 193 -3.39 9.13 -35.30
CA VAL A 193 -2.37 8.56 -36.21
C VAL A 193 -2.02 9.49 -37.38
N ASN A 194 -2.86 10.47 -37.68
CA ASN A 194 -2.66 11.42 -38.78
C ASN A 194 -1.93 12.69 -38.33
N ALA A 195 -1.73 12.88 -37.02
CA ALA A 195 -0.99 14.01 -36.50
C ALA A 195 0.45 14.03 -37.04
N ARG A 196 0.92 15.21 -37.45
CA ARG A 196 2.30 15.46 -37.88
C ARG A 196 2.81 16.74 -37.20
N PRO A 197 3.80 16.67 -36.29
CA PRO A 197 4.39 15.46 -35.70
C PRO A 197 3.38 14.69 -34.82
N LEU A 198 3.67 13.40 -34.58
CA LEU A 198 2.85 12.55 -33.71
C LEU A 198 2.88 13.07 -32.27
N ILE A 199 1.72 13.03 -31.60
CA ILE A 199 1.57 13.53 -30.23
C ILE A 199 1.61 12.35 -29.26
N ILE A 200 2.70 12.22 -28.52
CA ILE A 200 2.85 11.18 -27.50
C ILE A 200 2.10 11.60 -26.24
N PRO A 201 1.14 10.78 -25.73
CA PRO A 201 0.40 11.13 -24.53
C PRO A 201 1.31 11.17 -23.30
N THR A 202 1.01 12.06 -22.37
CA THR A 202 1.88 12.33 -21.22
C THR A 202 1.28 11.84 -19.91
N VAL A 203 2.13 11.62 -18.91
CA VAL A 203 1.72 11.47 -17.50
C VAL A 203 2.47 12.46 -16.62
N PRO A 204 1.91 12.84 -15.46
CA PRO A 204 2.58 13.76 -14.55
C PRO A 204 3.91 13.21 -14.01
N GLY A 205 4.86 14.11 -13.78
CA GLY A 205 6.16 13.81 -13.16
C GLY A 205 6.04 13.31 -11.71
N GLU A 206 7.02 12.54 -11.25
CA GLU A 206 6.98 11.91 -9.91
C GLU A 206 7.10 12.92 -8.76
N LEU A 207 7.97 13.92 -8.91
CA LEU A 207 8.16 14.95 -7.88
C LEU A 207 6.89 15.77 -7.65
N GLU A 208 6.13 16.04 -8.71
CA GLU A 208 4.86 16.75 -8.61
C GLU A 208 3.82 15.91 -7.86
N LYS A 209 3.71 14.62 -8.21
CA LYS A 209 2.84 13.68 -7.47
C LYS A 209 3.20 13.60 -5.99
N MET A 210 4.49 13.62 -5.66
CA MET A 210 4.94 13.63 -4.26
C MET A 210 4.51 14.93 -3.54
N GLN A 211 4.65 16.09 -4.19
CA GLN A 211 4.20 17.37 -3.62
C GLN A 211 2.69 17.37 -3.38
N GLU A 212 1.89 16.88 -4.34
CA GLU A 212 0.44 16.73 -4.20
C GLU A 212 0.08 15.82 -3.02
N GLN A 213 0.76 14.67 -2.88
CA GLN A 213 0.54 13.74 -1.77
C GLN A 213 0.90 14.35 -0.41
N VAL A 214 1.99 15.11 -0.32
CA VAL A 214 2.38 15.80 0.92
C VAL A 214 1.35 16.87 1.28
N GLN A 215 0.87 17.66 0.33
CA GLN A 215 -0.18 18.66 0.57
C GLN A 215 -1.46 17.99 1.08
N LEU A 216 -1.87 16.86 0.50
CA LEU A 216 -3.02 16.09 0.96
C LEU A 216 -2.86 15.58 2.40
N ILE A 217 -1.64 15.18 2.80
CA ILE A 217 -1.36 14.78 4.18
C ILE A 217 -1.46 15.98 5.11
N VAL A 218 -0.83 17.11 4.77
CA VAL A 218 -0.88 18.34 5.56
C VAL A 218 -2.31 18.80 5.76
N GLU A 219 -3.12 18.79 4.70
CA GLU A 219 -4.54 19.11 4.79
C GLU A 219 -5.30 18.15 5.71
N LYS A 220 -5.12 16.83 5.56
CA LYS A 220 -5.77 15.84 6.41
C LYS A 220 -5.38 16.00 7.87
N VAL A 221 -4.10 16.26 8.15
CA VAL A 221 -3.59 16.50 9.51
C VAL A 221 -4.18 17.78 10.10
N SER A 222 -4.24 18.87 9.31
CA SER A 222 -4.84 20.13 9.77
C SER A 222 -6.33 20.04 10.08
N LYS A 223 -7.03 19.09 9.44
CA LYS A 223 -8.46 18.80 9.65
C LYS A 223 -8.72 17.80 10.76
N LEU A 224 -7.68 17.29 11.44
CA LEU A 224 -7.89 16.41 12.59
C LEU A 224 -8.61 17.19 13.70
N PRO A 225 -9.76 16.70 14.20
CA PRO A 225 -10.54 17.40 15.21
C PRO A 225 -9.89 17.17 16.58
N VAL A 226 -8.75 17.84 16.83
CA VAL A 226 -8.01 17.72 18.10
C VAL A 226 -8.88 18.12 19.28
N GLN A 227 -9.82 19.04 19.08
CA GLN A 227 -10.80 19.45 20.09
C GLN A 227 -11.80 18.33 20.44
N GLU A 228 -12.29 17.55 19.45
CA GLU A 228 -13.16 16.40 19.72
C GLU A 228 -12.40 15.29 20.43
N ILE A 229 -11.15 15.03 20.03
CA ILE A 229 -10.29 14.05 20.68
C ILE A 229 -10.05 14.45 22.15
N ALA A 230 -9.72 15.73 22.41
CA ALA A 230 -9.54 16.25 23.77
C ALA A 230 -10.85 16.24 24.57
N GLY A 231 -11.98 16.57 23.95
CA GLY A 231 -13.31 16.53 24.57
C GLY A 231 -13.71 15.12 24.99
N ASN A 232 -13.51 14.13 24.10
CA ASN A 232 -13.81 12.72 24.39
C ASN A 232 -12.88 12.14 25.47
N LEU A 233 -11.60 12.54 25.50
CA LEU A 233 -10.66 12.17 26.56
C LEU A 233 -11.07 12.77 27.91
N ASN A 234 -11.43 14.06 27.96
CA ASN A 234 -11.92 14.69 29.18
C ASN A 234 -13.22 14.05 29.66
N GLY A 235 -14.16 13.77 28.76
CA GLY A 235 -15.40 13.08 29.10
C GLY A 235 -15.16 11.68 29.65
N SER A 236 -14.25 10.92 29.05
CA SER A 236 -13.87 9.59 29.54
C SER A 236 -13.19 9.65 30.91
N LEU A 237 -12.33 10.64 31.15
CA LEU A 237 -11.66 10.86 32.44
C LEU A 237 -12.65 11.31 33.52
N ASP A 238 -13.60 12.17 33.18
CA ASP A 238 -14.66 12.62 34.08
C ASP A 238 -15.59 11.46 34.47
N GLU A 239 -15.94 10.60 33.51
CA GLU A 239 -16.76 9.41 33.77
C GLU A 239 -16.01 8.36 34.61
N ALA A 240 -14.71 8.19 34.37
CA ALA A 240 -13.85 7.38 35.24
C ALA A 240 -13.79 7.95 36.66
N HIS A 241 -13.69 9.27 36.82
CA HIS A 241 -13.75 9.94 38.13
C HIS A 241 -15.10 9.77 38.83
N LYS A 242 -16.22 9.84 38.10
CA LYS A 242 -17.56 9.56 38.67
C LYS A 242 -17.67 8.12 39.13
N THR A 243 -17.19 7.16 38.34
CA THR A 243 -17.18 5.74 38.70
C THR A 243 -16.38 5.50 39.98
N PHE A 244 -15.21 6.12 40.11
CA PHE A 244 -14.41 6.07 41.34
C PHE A 244 -15.14 6.69 42.55
N LYS A 245 -15.85 7.81 42.35
CA LYS A 245 -16.65 8.43 43.41
C LYS A 245 -17.83 7.55 43.84
N LEU A 246 -18.60 6.99 42.91
CA LEU A 246 -19.69 6.06 43.22
C LEU A 246 -19.18 4.81 43.95
N PHE A 247 -18.08 4.23 43.48
CA PHE A 247 -17.45 3.10 44.15
C PHE A 247 -17.02 3.45 45.58
N ASN A 248 -16.42 4.62 45.79
CA ASN A 248 -15.98 5.03 47.13
C ASN A 248 -17.14 5.47 48.05
N ALA A 249 -18.20 6.07 47.50
CA ALA A 249 -19.32 6.59 48.27
C ALA A 249 -20.35 5.53 48.63
N ASP A 250 -20.68 4.63 47.70
CA ASP A 250 -21.79 3.69 47.86
C ASP A 250 -21.28 2.30 48.24
N VAL A 251 -20.17 1.86 47.65
CA VAL A 251 -19.69 0.48 47.82
C VAL A 251 -18.79 0.31 49.05
N MET A 252 -17.96 1.30 49.40
CA MET A 252 -17.10 1.19 50.58
C MET A 252 -17.83 1.16 51.93
N PRO A 253 -18.85 1.99 52.18
CA PRO A 253 -19.58 1.90 53.43
C PRO A 253 -20.33 0.58 53.60
N GLU A 254 -20.92 0.05 52.51
CA GLU A 254 -21.54 -1.28 52.53
C GLU A 254 -20.49 -2.37 52.77
N LEU A 255 -19.31 -2.30 52.16
CA LEU A 255 -18.23 -3.25 52.42
C LEU A 255 -17.82 -3.26 53.90
N HIS A 256 -17.68 -2.09 54.52
CA HIS A 256 -17.40 -1.98 55.96
C HIS A 256 -18.52 -2.56 56.82
N THR A 257 -19.78 -2.38 56.40
CA THR A 257 -20.95 -2.87 57.12
C THR A 257 -21.07 -4.40 57.01
N VAL A 258 -20.86 -4.96 55.82
CA VAL A 258 -20.87 -6.40 55.55
C VAL A 258 -19.72 -7.10 56.28
N LEU A 259 -18.52 -6.50 56.29
CA LEU A 259 -17.39 -7.05 57.05
C LEU A 259 -17.63 -7.00 58.57
N GLY A 260 -18.32 -5.97 59.08
CA GLY A 260 -18.74 -5.89 60.48
C GLY A 260 -19.81 -6.93 60.84
N GLN A 261 -20.83 -7.09 60.00
CA GLN A 261 -21.91 -8.07 60.19
C GLN A 261 -21.43 -9.52 60.03
N SER A 262 -20.46 -9.78 59.16
CA SER A 262 -19.83 -11.10 59.00
C SER A 262 -19.16 -11.57 60.29
N ARG A 263 -18.48 -10.67 61.02
CA ARG A 263 -17.85 -10.98 62.31
C ARG A 263 -18.87 -11.38 63.39
N SER A 264 -20.00 -10.67 63.46
CA SER A 264 -21.10 -10.97 64.38
C SER A 264 -21.82 -12.28 64.03
N THR A 265 -21.94 -12.59 62.73
CA THR A 265 -22.55 -13.85 62.26
C THR A 265 -21.67 -15.06 62.56
N MET A 266 -20.34 -14.92 62.47
CA MET A 266 -19.39 -15.96 62.88
C MET A 266 -19.42 -16.22 64.39
N GLU A 267 -19.60 -15.19 65.22
CA GLU A 267 -19.79 -15.35 66.67
C GLU A 267 -21.10 -16.07 67.01
N MET A 268 -22.21 -15.71 66.34
CA MET A 268 -23.51 -16.39 66.51
C MET A 268 -23.51 -17.83 65.99
N ALA A 269 -22.83 -18.11 64.87
CA ALA A 269 -22.69 -19.46 64.34
C ALA A 269 -21.82 -20.35 65.24
N GLY A 270 -20.77 -19.79 65.85
CA GLY A 270 -19.96 -20.50 66.86
C GLY A 270 -20.77 -20.90 68.10
N ALA A 271 -21.67 -20.03 68.57
CA ALA A 271 -22.55 -20.32 69.71
C ALA A 271 -23.68 -21.31 69.38
N ALA A 272 -24.21 -21.29 68.15
CA ALA A 272 -25.28 -22.18 67.71
C ALA A 272 -24.81 -23.62 67.40
N LEU A 273 -23.50 -23.82 67.18
CA LEU A 273 -22.87 -25.10 66.87
C LEU A 273 -22.18 -25.77 68.07
N ALA A 274 -22.23 -25.16 69.25
CA ALA A 274 -21.72 -25.76 70.49
C ALA A 274 -22.49 -27.06 70.83
N GLU A 275 -21.81 -28.03 71.46
CA GLU A 275 -22.31 -29.40 71.69
C GLU A 275 -23.68 -29.46 72.39
N ASP A 276 -24.03 -28.44 73.19
CA ASP A 276 -25.26 -28.34 73.98
C ASP A 276 -26.37 -27.44 73.35
N SER A 277 -26.26 -27.10 72.06
CA SER A 277 -27.22 -26.20 71.40
C SER A 277 -28.65 -26.77 71.31
N PRO A 278 -29.67 -26.04 71.81
CA PRO A 278 -31.09 -26.43 71.69
C PRO A 278 -31.55 -26.63 70.24
N VAL A 279 -30.89 -25.96 69.28
CA VAL A 279 -31.22 -26.03 67.85
C VAL A 279 -30.91 -27.42 67.27
N ARG A 280 -29.82 -28.07 67.70
CA ARG A 280 -29.47 -29.42 67.28
C ARG A 280 -30.49 -30.45 67.78
N GLN A 281 -31.01 -30.26 68.99
CA GLN A 281 -32.07 -31.12 69.54
C GLN A 281 -33.40 -30.93 68.80
N GLN A 282 -33.70 -29.72 68.34
CA GLN A 282 -34.89 -29.43 67.54
C GLN A 282 -34.82 -30.13 66.18
N VAL A 283 -33.66 -30.07 65.50
CA VAL A 283 -33.45 -30.70 64.17
C VAL A 283 -33.61 -32.22 64.22
N ILE A 284 -33.08 -32.88 65.26
CA ILE A 284 -33.25 -34.34 65.42
C ILE A 284 -34.74 -34.71 65.58
N ARG A 285 -35.51 -33.91 66.35
CA ARG A 285 -36.96 -34.14 66.52
C ARG A 285 -37.73 -33.89 65.22
N THR A 286 -37.39 -32.85 64.47
CA THR A 286 -38.05 -32.57 63.19
C THR A 286 -37.79 -33.68 62.16
N MET A 287 -36.57 -34.23 62.11
CA MET A 287 -36.24 -35.32 61.21
C MET A 287 -37.02 -36.61 61.53
N ASP A 288 -37.26 -36.92 62.80
CA ASP A 288 -38.09 -38.08 63.19
C ASP A 288 -39.57 -37.89 62.80
N GLU A 289 -40.11 -36.67 62.96
CA GLU A 289 -41.48 -36.34 62.58
C GLU A 289 -41.70 -36.39 61.05
N VAL A 290 -40.71 -35.93 60.27
CA VAL A 290 -40.72 -36.03 58.81
C VAL A 290 -40.71 -37.50 58.36
N GLN A 291 -39.91 -38.35 58.99
CA GLN A 291 -39.86 -39.78 58.65
C GLN A 291 -41.19 -40.49 58.96
N ARG A 292 -41.89 -40.09 60.04
CA ARG A 292 -43.23 -40.60 60.38
C ARG A 292 -44.27 -40.16 59.35
N THR A 293 -44.22 -38.91 58.91
CA THR A 293 -45.12 -38.36 57.90
C THR A 293 -44.90 -39.02 56.54
N ALA A 294 -43.65 -39.26 56.14
CA ALA A 294 -43.34 -39.98 54.91
C ALA A 294 -43.92 -41.40 54.89
N ARG A 295 -43.91 -42.10 56.04
CA ARG A 295 -44.55 -43.43 56.16
C ARG A 295 -46.07 -43.34 56.07
N SER A 296 -46.71 -42.37 56.71
CA SER A 296 -48.18 -42.23 56.64
C SER A 296 -48.67 -41.90 55.23
N VAL A 297 -47.92 -41.07 54.48
CA VAL A 297 -48.25 -40.77 53.08
C VAL A 297 -48.15 -42.03 52.22
N ARG A 298 -47.09 -42.85 52.38
CA ARG A 298 -46.96 -44.10 51.63
C ARG A 298 -48.12 -45.07 51.90
N VAL A 299 -48.53 -45.23 53.16
CA VAL A 299 -49.68 -46.08 53.53
C VAL A 299 -50.98 -45.60 52.86
N LEU A 300 -51.18 -44.28 52.79
CA LEU A 300 -52.32 -43.69 52.11
C LEU A 300 -52.28 -43.94 50.58
N THR A 301 -51.12 -43.75 49.96
CA THR A 301 -50.93 -44.00 48.52
C THR A 301 -51.14 -45.46 48.15
N ASP A 302 -50.65 -46.40 48.96
CA ASP A 302 -50.87 -47.84 48.76
C ASP A 302 -52.35 -48.21 48.89
N TYR A 303 -53.08 -47.60 49.82
CA TYR A 303 -54.51 -47.84 49.99
C TYR A 303 -55.33 -47.34 48.79
N ILE A 304 -55.07 -46.12 48.31
CA ILE A 304 -55.74 -45.54 47.14
C ILE A 304 -55.43 -46.36 45.88
N SER A 305 -54.19 -46.83 45.71
CA SER A 305 -53.79 -47.64 44.55
C SER A 305 -54.52 -48.98 44.49
N ARG A 306 -54.87 -49.57 45.65
CA ARG A 306 -55.59 -50.85 45.73
C ARG A 306 -57.10 -50.70 45.70
N ASN A 307 -57.64 -49.52 46.04
CA ASN A 307 -59.07 -49.25 46.13
C ASN A 307 -59.42 -47.89 45.50
N PRO A 308 -59.27 -47.72 44.18
CA PRO A 308 -59.52 -46.43 43.52
C PRO A 308 -60.95 -45.90 43.72
N GLU A 309 -61.93 -46.78 43.92
CA GLU A 309 -63.32 -46.45 44.21
C GLU A 309 -63.53 -45.78 45.59
N ALA A 310 -62.56 -45.87 46.51
CA ALA A 310 -62.64 -45.23 47.83
C ALA A 310 -62.65 -43.69 47.75
N LEU A 311 -62.13 -43.11 46.65
CA LEU A 311 -62.15 -41.67 46.39
C LEU A 311 -63.55 -41.11 46.13
N ILE A 312 -64.46 -41.93 45.60
CA ILE A 312 -65.81 -41.50 45.18
C ILE A 312 -66.88 -42.00 46.16
N ARG A 313 -66.73 -43.21 46.71
CA ARG A 313 -67.73 -43.81 47.61
C ARG A 313 -67.46 -43.60 49.09
N GLY A 314 -66.27 -43.13 49.46
CA GLY A 314 -65.80 -43.12 50.84
C GLY A 314 -65.46 -44.52 51.33
N ARG A 315 -64.66 -44.60 52.41
CA ARG A 315 -64.18 -45.87 52.97
C ARG A 315 -65.34 -46.69 53.53
N THR A 316 -65.52 -47.93 53.05
CA THR A 316 -66.51 -48.87 53.56
C THR A 316 -65.97 -49.55 54.84
N ARG A 317 -66.84 -49.84 55.82
CA ARG A 317 -66.44 -50.41 57.12
C ARG A 317 -65.79 -51.80 57.06
N GLN A 318 -65.82 -52.47 55.90
CA GLN A 318 -65.25 -53.79 55.71
C GLN A 318 -63.74 -53.76 55.34
N ASP A 319 -63.17 -52.58 55.07
CA ASP A 319 -61.75 -52.38 54.74
C ASP A 319 -61.00 -51.62 55.85
N ALA A 320 -61.15 -52.08 57.09
CA ALA A 320 -60.28 -51.63 58.19
C ALA A 320 -58.85 -52.16 57.95
N PRO A 321 -57.79 -51.35 58.17
CA PRO A 321 -56.43 -51.83 58.00
C PRO A 321 -56.22 -52.99 58.98
N SER A 322 -55.70 -54.11 58.49
CA SER A 322 -55.17 -55.15 59.36
C SER A 322 -54.08 -54.50 60.21
N VAL A 323 -54.37 -54.34 61.51
CA VAL A 323 -53.35 -54.00 62.50
C VAL A 323 -52.40 -55.19 62.51
N TYR A 324 -51.24 -55.02 61.86
CA TYR A 324 -50.14 -55.97 61.97
C TYR A 324 -49.83 -56.12 63.47
N PRO A 325 -49.91 -57.33 64.06
CA PRO A 325 -49.47 -57.51 65.43
C PRO A 325 -48.00 -57.11 65.51
N PRO A 326 -47.57 -56.37 66.54
CA PRO A 326 -46.15 -56.10 66.73
C PRO A 326 -45.42 -57.45 66.83
N ALA A 327 -44.35 -57.60 66.04
CA ALA A 327 -43.48 -58.76 66.12
C ALA A 327 -42.90 -58.83 67.55
N SER A 328 -43.36 -59.82 68.31
CA SER A 328 -42.82 -60.21 69.61
C SER A 328 -41.36 -60.61 69.45
N SER A 329 -40.53 -60.05 70.33
CA SER A 329 -39.09 -60.23 70.45
C SER A 329 -38.66 -61.68 70.64
N ALA A 330 -37.62 -62.09 69.91
CA ALA A 330 -36.76 -63.24 70.22
C ALA A 330 -35.28 -62.82 70.08
N PRO A 331 -34.35 -63.45 70.82
CA PRO A 331 -33.19 -62.80 71.42
C PRO A 331 -31.95 -62.71 70.52
N ARG A 332 -31.03 -61.81 70.92
CA ARG A 332 -29.65 -61.72 70.42
C ARG A 332 -28.93 -63.08 70.44
N PRO A 333 -28.06 -63.33 69.46
CA PRO A 333 -26.80 -64.03 69.68
C PRO A 333 -25.64 -63.02 69.81
N ASP A 334 -24.65 -63.45 70.58
CA ASP A 334 -23.46 -62.73 71.05
C ASP A 334 -22.52 -62.17 69.97
#